data_AF-A0A918FJ00-F1
#
_entry.id   AF-A0A918FJ00-F1
#
_cell.length_a   1.000
_cell.length_b   1.000
_cell.length_c   1.000
_cell.angle_alpha   90.00
_cell.angle_beta   90.00
_cell.angle_gamma   90.00
#
_symmetry.space_group_name_H-M   'P 1'
#
loop_
_entity.id
_entity.type
_entity.pdbx_description
1 polymer ?
#
loop_
_entity_poly.entity_id
_entity_poly.type
_entity_poly.pdbx_seq_one_letter_code
_entity_poly.pdbx_strand_id
1 'polypeptide(L)'
;MSASRAPIRPARPARPAKAITLVEAPRKKSSCEQEMRYDVLLHGKQYGELYFNLRGYLGYLPTPDTLPLDIGEKSISAYRKQIAVLNQEWAAAACKADV
;
A
#
# COMPACT_ATOMS: atom_id res chain seq x y z
N MET A 1 -0.75 -20.13 -47.51
CA MET A 1 -1.13 -19.21 -46.41
C MET A 1 -0.26 -19.54 -45.19
N SER A 2 0.91 -18.89 -45.07
CA SER A 2 1.81 -19.10 -43.93
C SER A 2 1.46 -18.10 -42.83
N ALA A 3 0.92 -18.59 -41.73
CA ALA A 3 0.66 -17.78 -40.54
C ALA A 3 2.00 -17.41 -39.88
N SER A 4 2.33 -16.12 -39.91
CA SER A 4 3.49 -15.55 -39.22
C SER A 4 3.32 -15.70 -37.71
N ARG A 5 4.16 -16.54 -37.09
CA ARG A 5 4.19 -16.76 -35.64
C ARG A 5 4.80 -15.52 -34.98
N ALA A 6 3.94 -14.67 -34.44
CA ALA A 6 4.35 -13.47 -33.71
C ALA A 6 5.34 -13.82 -32.57
N PRO A 7 6.39 -13.01 -32.33
CA PRO A 7 7.31 -13.27 -31.23
C PRO A 7 6.60 -13.07 -29.89
N ILE A 8 6.66 -14.10 -29.05
CA ILE A 8 6.23 -14.06 -27.66
C ILE A 8 7.10 -13.00 -26.97
N ARG A 9 6.55 -11.81 -26.70
CA ARG A 9 7.25 -10.81 -25.88
C ARG A 9 7.56 -11.45 -24.53
N PRO A 10 8.80 -11.39 -24.03
CA PRO A 10 9.08 -11.85 -22.67
C PRO A 10 8.23 -11.02 -21.71
N ALA A 11 7.47 -11.71 -20.86
CA ALA A 11 6.72 -11.08 -19.79
C ALA A 11 7.70 -10.22 -18.99
N ARG A 12 7.44 -8.91 -18.95
CA ARG A 12 8.21 -7.96 -18.14
C ARG A 12 8.29 -8.54 -16.73
N PRO A 13 9.47 -8.64 -16.08
CA PRO A 13 9.53 -9.12 -14.72
C PRO A 13 8.56 -8.28 -13.90
N ALA A 14 7.57 -8.95 -13.31
CA ALA A 14 6.58 -8.29 -12.48
C ALA A 14 7.35 -7.49 -11.44
N ARG A 15 7.17 -6.16 -11.40
CA ARG A 15 7.70 -5.38 -10.27
C ARG A 15 7.24 -6.10 -9.00
N PRO A 16 8.09 -6.20 -7.96
CA PRO A 16 7.66 -6.78 -6.70
C PRO A 16 6.34 -6.09 -6.34
N ALA A 17 5.29 -6.88 -6.18
CA ALA A 17 3.97 -6.35 -5.87
C ALA A 17 4.14 -5.54 -4.58
N LYS A 18 3.72 -4.28 -4.59
CA LYS A 18 3.80 -3.43 -3.40
C LYS A 18 3.08 -4.16 -2.27
N ALA A 19 3.79 -4.43 -1.16
CA ALA A 19 3.23 -5.11 -0.01
C ALA A 19 2.10 -4.28 0.60
N ILE A 20 2.29 -2.97 0.73
CA ILE A 20 1.33 -2.04 1.31
C ILE A 20 0.80 -1.11 0.21
N THR A 21 -0.52 -1.03 0.09
CA THR A 21 -1.22 -0.11 -0.81
C THR A 21 -2.27 0.69 -0.06
N LEU A 22 -2.46 1.95 -0.48
CA LEU A 22 -3.55 2.81 -0.02
C LEU A 22 -4.61 2.85 -1.10
N VAL A 23 -5.86 2.61 -0.71
CA VAL A 23 -7.03 2.70 -1.60
C VAL A 23 -7.99 3.74 -1.06
N GLU A 24 -8.43 4.65 -1.91
CA GLU A 24 -9.44 5.63 -1.52
C GLU A 24 -10.76 4.93 -1.22
N ALA A 25 -11.35 5.23 -0.06
CA ALA A 25 -12.60 4.65 0.42
C ALA A 25 -13.71 5.72 0.48
N PRO A 26 -14.13 6.29 -0.66
CA PRO A 26 -15.11 7.39 -0.69
C PRO A 26 -16.47 6.98 -0.12
N ARG A 27 -16.81 5.69 -0.16
CA ARG A 27 -18.06 5.16 0.41
C ARG A 27 -18.10 5.16 1.94
N LYS A 28 -16.94 5.27 2.59
CA LYS A 28 -16.84 5.31 4.06
C LYS A 28 -16.77 6.73 4.62
N LYS A 29 -16.70 7.72 3.74
CA LYS A 29 -16.72 9.13 4.10
C LYS A 29 -18.09 9.48 4.68
N SER A 30 -18.12 9.88 5.94
CA SER A 30 -19.35 10.38 6.54
C SER A 30 -19.71 11.74 5.93
N SER A 31 -21.00 12.09 5.86
CA SER A 31 -21.46 13.35 5.25
C SER A 31 -20.84 14.61 5.86
N CYS A 32 -20.41 14.53 7.12
CA CYS A 32 -19.76 15.62 7.85
C CYS A 32 -18.23 15.63 7.74
N GLU A 33 -17.62 14.61 7.13
CA GLU A 33 -16.17 14.58 6.90
C GLU A 33 -15.82 15.33 5.63
N GLN A 34 -14.87 16.26 5.70
CA GLN A 34 -14.41 17.00 4.51
C GLN A 34 -13.38 16.21 3.72
N GLU A 35 -12.54 15.45 4.41
CA GLU A 35 -11.40 14.73 3.85
C GLU A 35 -11.74 13.28 3.48
N MET A 36 -10.96 12.71 2.56
CA MET A 36 -11.17 11.35 2.05
C MET A 36 -10.61 10.30 3.03
N ARG A 37 -11.32 9.21 3.30
CA ARG A 37 -10.74 8.07 4.03
C ARG A 37 -9.93 7.17 3.10
N TYR A 38 -8.88 6.53 3.61
CA TYR A 38 -8.06 5.59 2.86
C TYR A 38 -8.03 4.23 3.55
N ASP A 39 -8.33 3.17 2.82
CA ASP A 39 -8.09 1.80 3.29
C ASP A 39 -6.61 1.45 3.11
N VAL A 40 -6.01 0.90 4.16
CA VAL A 40 -4.66 0.34 4.15
C VAL A 40 -4.76 -1.14 3.84
N LEU A 41 -4.22 -1.55 2.70
CA LEU A 41 -4.17 -2.94 2.27
C LEU A 41 -2.75 -3.49 2.42
N LEU A 42 -2.63 -4.68 3.02
CA LEU A 42 -1.41 -5.48 3.05
C LEU A 42 -1.60 -6.71 2.16
N HIS A 43 -0.80 -6.85 1.12
CA HIS A 43 -0.92 -7.91 0.10
C HIS A 43 -2.35 -8.05 -0.46
N GLY A 44 -3.03 -6.91 -0.63
CA GLY A 44 -4.42 -6.85 -1.12
C GLY A 44 -5.50 -7.17 -0.07
N LYS A 45 -5.11 -7.53 1.16
CA LYS A 45 -6.05 -7.72 2.28
C LYS A 45 -6.18 -6.44 3.09
N GLN A 46 -7.39 -6.09 3.51
CA GLN A 46 -7.62 -4.94 4.37
C GLN A 46 -6.95 -5.16 5.73
N TYR A 47 -6.01 -4.29 6.07
CA TYR A 47 -5.31 -4.28 7.34
C TYR A 47 -5.92 -3.22 8.27
N GLY A 48 -6.20 -2.04 7.74
CA GLY A 48 -6.70 -0.93 8.53
C GLY A 48 -7.26 0.21 7.67
N GLU A 49 -7.48 1.33 8.32
CA GLU A 49 -8.04 2.54 7.71
C GLU A 49 -7.27 3.76 8.21
N LEU A 50 -7.05 4.72 7.32
CA LEU A 50 -6.61 6.07 7.63
C LEU A 50 -7.82 6.99 7.51
N TYR A 51 -8.14 7.65 8.61
CA TYR A 51 -9.16 8.70 8.65
C TYR A 51 -8.50 10.02 8.97
N PHE A 52 -9.09 11.11 8.49
CA PHE A 52 -8.64 12.45 8.83
C PHE A 52 -9.28 12.86 10.16
N ASN A 53 -8.47 13.22 11.14
CA ASN A 53 -8.95 13.71 12.43
C ASN A 53 -9.10 15.24 12.41
N LEU A 54 -8.27 15.98 13.15
CA LEU A 54 -8.32 17.45 13.21
C LEU A 54 -7.19 18.13 12.42
N ARG A 55 -5.98 17.58 12.49
CA ARG A 55 -4.76 18.19 11.90
C ARG A 55 -4.09 17.33 10.84
N GLY A 56 -4.55 16.10 10.68
CA GLY A 56 -3.94 15.13 9.79
C GLY A 56 -4.67 13.80 9.77
N TYR A 57 -4.10 12.89 8.99
CA TYR A 57 -4.51 11.50 8.90
C TYR A 57 -3.96 10.73 10.10
N LEU A 58 -4.77 9.84 10.65
CA LEU A 58 -4.40 8.93 11.72
C LEU A 58 -4.78 7.50 11.31
N GLY A 59 -3.89 6.56 11.61
CA GLY A 59 -4.14 5.14 11.51
C GLY A 59 -2.84 4.33 11.51
N TYR A 60 -2.99 3.00 11.51
CA TYR A 60 -1.87 2.08 11.69
C TYR A 60 -1.35 1.57 10.34
N LEU A 61 -0.03 1.51 10.22
CA LEU A 61 0.65 0.89 9.09
C LEU A 61 1.21 -0.49 9.49
N PRO A 62 1.04 -1.51 8.65
CA PRO A 62 1.62 -2.82 8.90
C PRO A 62 3.14 -2.78 8.70
N THR A 63 3.89 -3.29 9.68
CA THR A 63 5.35 -3.51 9.55
C THR A 63 5.67 -4.96 9.20
N PRO A 64 6.85 -5.25 8.62
CA PRO A 64 7.32 -6.62 8.41
C PRO A 64 7.45 -7.42 9.71
N ASP A 65 7.65 -6.74 10.84
CA ASP A 65 7.76 -7.35 12.18
C ASP A 65 6.38 -7.63 12.82
N THR A 66 5.30 -7.50 12.06
CA THR A 66 3.88 -7.71 12.46
C THR A 66 3.32 -6.73 13.49
N LEU A 67 4.13 -5.81 14.01
CA LEU A 67 3.67 -4.78 14.92
C LEU A 67 3.03 -3.61 14.15
N PRO A 68 1.89 -3.07 14.61
CA PRO A 68 1.31 -1.88 14.00
C PRO A 68 2.20 -0.67 14.27
N LEU A 69 2.67 0.00 13.21
CA LEU A 69 3.38 1.27 13.32
C LEU A 69 2.37 2.40 13.35
N ASP A 70 2.35 3.12 14.47
CA ASP A 70 1.66 4.39 14.61
C ASP A 70 2.64 5.54 14.37
N ILE A 71 2.39 6.34 13.32
CA ILE A 71 3.19 7.53 13.01
C ILE A 71 2.55 8.81 13.55
N GLY A 72 1.43 8.68 14.26
CA GLY A 72 0.59 9.76 14.77
C GLY A 72 -0.14 10.53 13.68
N GLU A 73 -0.65 11.70 14.05
CA GLU A 73 -1.34 12.61 13.14
C GLU A 73 -0.36 13.27 12.17
N LYS A 74 -0.43 12.87 10.89
CA LYS A 74 0.44 13.39 9.83
C LYS A 74 -0.32 13.58 8.52
N SER A 75 0.26 14.32 7.58
CA SER A 75 -0.34 14.47 6.24
C SER A 75 -0.31 13.15 5.46
N ILE A 76 -1.23 12.98 4.50
CA ILE A 76 -1.27 11.80 3.62
C ILE A 76 0.06 11.58 2.88
N SER A 77 0.76 12.67 2.53
CA SER A 77 2.08 12.62 1.91
C SER A 77 3.14 11.99 2.82
N ALA A 78 3.05 12.19 4.14
CA ALA A 78 3.94 11.53 5.09
C ALA A 78 3.66 10.02 5.17
N TYR A 79 2.38 9.63 5.21
CA TYR A 79 1.98 8.22 5.14
C TYR A 79 2.48 7.55 3.87
N ARG A 80 2.32 8.19 2.70
CA ARG A 80 2.83 7.67 1.41
C ARG A 80 4.35 7.48 1.41
N LYS A 81 5.10 8.40 2.02
CA LYS A 81 6.56 8.28 2.18
C LYS A 81 6.92 7.10 3.10
N GLN A 82 6.25 6.97 4.24
CA GLN A 82 6.50 5.88 5.17
C GLN A 82 6.18 4.52 4.55
N ILE A 83 5.08 4.42 3.81
CA ILE A 83 4.69 3.22 3.05
C ILE A 83 5.74 2.86 2.00
N ALA A 84 6.39 3.83 1.37
CA ALA A 84 7.47 3.56 0.42
C ALA A 84 8.68 2.92 1.12
N VAL A 85 9.05 3.41 2.31
CA VAL A 85 10.13 2.84 3.14
C VAL A 85 9.76 1.42 3.58
N LEU A 86 8.56 1.23 4.15
CA LEU A 86 8.09 -0.09 4.56
C LEU A 86 8.05 -1.07 3.38
N ASN A 87 7.58 -0.66 2.21
CA ASN A 87 7.59 -1.51 1.01
C ASN A 87 9.00 -1.95 0.58
N GLN A 88 10.03 -1.13 0.83
CA GLN A 88 11.43 -1.53 0.59
C GLN A 88 11.89 -2.56 1.61
N GLU A 89 11.54 -2.39 2.88
CA GLU A 89 11.84 -3.35 3.95
C GLU A 89 11.16 -4.69 3.70
N TRP A 90 9.88 -4.67 3.30
CA TRP A 90 9.13 -5.87 2.88
C TRP A 90 9.80 -6.58 1.70
N ALA A 91 10.30 -5.83 0.71
CA ALA A 91 11.01 -6.43 -0.43
C ALA A 91 12.35 -7.07 0.01
N ALA A 92 13.07 -6.44 0.93
CA ALA A 92 14.32 -6.99 1.49
C ALA A 92 14.06 -8.22 2.36
N ALA A 93 12.96 -8.24 3.12
CA ALA A 93 12.54 -9.39 3.92
C ALA A 93 12.08 -10.57 3.04
N ALA A 94 11.31 -10.32 1.99
CA ALA A 94 10.89 -11.35 1.04
C ALA A 94 12.10 -12.03 0.37
N CYS A 95 13.11 -11.25 -0.02
CA CYS A 95 14.36 -11.78 -0.57
C CYS A 95 15.12 -12.71 0.40
N LYS A 96 14.99 -12.51 1.72
CA LYS A 96 15.62 -13.36 2.74
C LYS A 96 14.84 -14.65 3.03
N ALA A 97 13.53 -14.68 2.74
CA ALA A 97 12.68 -15.82 3.07
C ALA A 97 12.75 -16.95 2.03
N ASP A 98 13.29 -16.68 0.83
CA ASP A 98 13.44 -17.64 -0.27
C ASP A 98 14.82 -18.37 -0.30
N VAL A 99 15.56 -18.41 0.83
CA VAL A 99 16.88 -19.09 0.96
C VAL A 99 16.81 -20.30 1.89
#